data_AF-A0A833D485-F1
#
_entry.id   AF-A0A833D485-F1
#
_cell.length_a   1.000
_cell.length_b   1.000
_cell.length_c   1.000
_cell.angle_alpha   90.00
_cell.angle_beta   90.00
_cell.angle_gamma   90.00
#
_symmetry.space_group_name_H-M   'P 1'
#
loop_
_entity.id
_entity.type
_entity.pdbx_description
1 polymer ?
#
loop_
_entity_poly.entity_id
_entity_poly.type
_entity_poly.pdbx_seq_one_letter_code
_entity_poly.pdbx_strand_id
1 'polypeptide(L)' 'MNFARPFILRPVATTLLAIGIFLVGAVAYRFLPVASLPVVELPTISV' A
#
# COMPACT_ATOMS: atom_id res chain seq x y z
N MET A 1 -15.52 25.36 2.07
CA MET A 1 -14.06 25.18 1.99
C MET A 1 -13.78 24.14 0.92
N ASN A 2 -12.97 24.43 -0.10
CA ASN A 2 -12.73 23.49 -1.22
C ASN A 2 -11.37 22.82 -1.07
N PHE A 3 -11.37 21.55 -0.65
CA PHE A 3 -10.17 20.74 -0.42
C PHE A 3 -9.34 20.49 -1.68
N ALA A 4 -9.96 20.50 -2.87
CA ALA A 4 -9.27 20.28 -4.14
C ALA A 4 -8.52 21.52 -4.66
N ARG A 5 -8.93 22.73 -4.25
CA ARG A 5 -8.36 24.01 -4.71
C ARG A 5 -6.83 24.11 -4.53
N PRO A 6 -6.21 23.76 -3.39
CA PRO A 6 -4.75 23.83 -3.23
C PRO A 6 -4.00 22.86 -4.16
N PHE A 7 -4.55 21.68 -4.46
CA PHE A 7 -3.91 20.70 -5.35
C PHE A 7 -3.88 21.17 -6.82
N ILE A 8 -4.92 21.88 -7.26
CA ILE A 8 -4.99 22.43 -8.62
C ILE A 8 -4.07 23.65 -8.77
N LEU A 9 -4.02 24.53 -7.75
CA LEU A 9 -3.23 25.76 -7.79
C LEU A 9 -1.73 25.54 -7.61
N ARG A 10 -1.30 24.39 -7.08
CA ARG A 10 0.10 24.03 -6.89
C ARG A 10 0.44 22.70 -7.58
N PRO A 11 0.47 22.66 -8.92
CA PRO A 11 0.64 21.42 -9.67
C PRO A 11 1.94 20.71 -9.32
N VAL A 12 3.03 21.44 -9.07
CA VAL A 12 4.33 20.87 -8.66
C VAL A 12 4.28 20.21 -7.28
N ALA A 13 3.57 20.80 -6.32
CA ALA A 13 3.42 20.20 -4.99
C ALA A 13 2.61 18.91 -5.07
N THR A 14 1.55 18.90 -5.88
CA THR A 14 0.69 17.73 -6.09
C THR A 14 1.44 16.58 -6.77
N THR A 15 2.26 16.87 -7.78
CA THR A 15 3.06 15.83 -8.45
C THR A 15 4.16 15.29 -7.53
N LEU A 16 4.85 16.14 -6.77
CA LEU A 16 5.82 15.71 -5.77
C LEU A 16 5.18 14.81 -4.70
N LEU A 17 3.98 15.17 -4.21
CA LEU A 17 3.24 14.36 -3.26
C LEU A 17 2.87 13.00 -3.87
N ALA A 18 2.35 12.98 -5.09
CA ALA A 18 1.97 11.76 -5.79
C ALA A 18 3.17 10.82 -5.99
N ILE A 19 4.32 11.37 -6.40
CA ILE A 19 5.57 10.61 -6.54
C ILE A 19 6.02 10.07 -5.18
N GLY A 20 5.95 10.88 -4.11
CA GLY A 20 6.30 10.44 -2.77
C GLY A 20 5.47 9.23 -2.30
N ILE A 21 4.14 9.30 -2.45
CA ILE A 21 3.23 8.21 -2.11
C ILE A 21 3.52 6.96 -2.96
N PHE A 22 3.75 7.15 -4.25
CA PHE A 22 4.07 6.05 -5.16
C PHE A 22 5.36 5.33 -4.76
N LEU A 23 6.44 6.06 -4.46
CA LEU A 23 7.70 5.48 -4.04
C LEU A 23 7.58 4.73 -2.71
N VAL A 24 6.86 5.29 -1.74
CA VAL A 24 6.58 4.61 -0.46
C VAL A 24 5.82 3.31 -0.71
N GLY A 25 4.80 3.33 -1.57
CA GLY A 25 4.04 2.14 -1.94
C GLY A 25 4.90 1.09 -2.64
N ALA A 26 5.77 1.50 -3.56
CA ALA A 26 6.69 0.60 -4.27
C ALA A 26 7.65 -0.12 -3.31
N VAL A 27 8.20 0.60 -2.33
CA VAL A 27 9.05 0.02 -1.29
C VAL A 27 8.25 -0.94 -0.41
N ALA A 28 7.07 -0.52 0.08
CA ALA A 28 6.21 -1.34 0.91
C ALA A 28 5.74 -2.63 0.22
N TYR A 29 5.50 -2.57 -1.09
CA TYR A 29 5.12 -3.74 -1.89
C TYR A 29 6.18 -4.85 -1.85
N ARG A 30 7.47 -4.49 -1.78
CA ARG A 30 8.56 -5.47 -1.66
C ARG A 30 8.57 -6.16 -0.29
N PHE A 31 8.05 -5.50 0.73
CA PHE A 31 7.96 -6.04 2.10
C PHE A 31 6.67 -6.81 2.36
N LEU A 32 5.76 -6.92 1.38
CA LEU A 32 4.56 -7.73 1.56
C LEU A 32 4.95 -9.21 1.77
N PRO A 33 4.52 -9.84 2.87
CA PRO A 33 4.78 -11.25 3.11
C PRO A 33 3.95 -12.09 2.13
N VAL A 34 4.61 -12.78 1.21
CA VAL A 34 3.97 -13.75 0.33
C VAL A 34 3.89 -15.07 1.07
N ALA A 35 2.79 -15.30 1.80
CA ALA A 35 2.55 -16.57 2.48
C ALA A 35 2.35 -17.67 1.44
N SER A 36 3.27 -18.64 1.39
CA SER A 36 3.37 -19.62 0.29
C SER A 36 2.25 -20.65 0.27
N LEU A 37 1.58 -20.88 1.39
CA LEU A 37 0.29 -21.55 1.56
C LEU A 37 -0.09 -21.24 3.02
N PRO A 38 -1.35 -20.88 3.34
CA PRO A 38 -1.76 -20.82 4.74
C PRO A 38 -1.44 -22.16 5.39
N VAL A 39 -0.75 -22.15 6.53
CA VAL A 39 -0.54 -23.36 7.34
C VAL A 39 -1.91 -23.78 7.82
N VAL A 40 -2.58 -24.61 7.03
CA VAL A 40 -3.78 -25.31 7.44
C VAL A 40 -3.27 -26.38 8.39
N GLU A 41 -3.19 -26.04 9.68
CA GLU A 41 -3.25 -27.05 10.74
C GLU A 41 -4.52 -27.85 10.45
N LEU A 42 -4.37 -28.97 9.75
CA LEU A 42 -5.45 -29.91 9.48
C LEU A 42 -5.53 -30.72 10.77
N PRO A 43 -6.48 -30.44 11.70
CA PRO A 43 -6.57 -31.19 12.93
C PRO A 43 -6.89 -32.63 12.55
N THR A 44 -5.87 -33.47 12.49
CA THR A 44 -6.06 -34.91 12.40
C THR A 44 -6.48 -35.33 13.80
N ILE A 45 -7.79 -35.28 14.02
CA ILE A 45 -8.41 -36.01 15.12
C ILE A 45 -8.18 -37.47 14.79
N SER A 46 -7.12 -38.05 15.37
CA SER A 46 -6.95 -39.49 15.42
C SER A 46 -7.75 -39.99 16.61
N VAL A 47 -8.91 -40.57 16.32
CA VAL A 47 -9.67 -41.40 17.26
C VAL A 47 -9.38 -42.86 16.96
#